data_AF-A0A4R5F6J1-F1
#
_entry.id   AF-A0A4R5F6J1-F1
#
_cell.length_a   1.000
_cell.length_b   1.000
_cell.length_c   1.000
_cell.angle_alpha   90.00
_cell.angle_beta   90.00
_cell.angle_gamma   90.00
#
_symmetry.space_group_name_H-M   'P 1'
#
loop_
_entity.id
_entity.type
_entity.pdbx_description
1 polymer ?
#
loop_
_entity_poly.entity_id
_entity_poly.type
_entity_poly.pdbx_seq_one_letter_code
_entity_poly.pdbx_strand_id
1 'polypeptide(L)'
;MKYSRLTKEQFEELNPEFSTFLATQAIDKAEWDKIKAEKPEVAEQELDVFSDLIWEGVLSKATYLEHFSKNHIFLFHCFDTHVQSIVLKSLVPEVDFLTKDGLQWLSDNMFTDTIEMKVGKKEFTDERNTSIFELIQQGSFLSDGLLYQQINTIIAS
;
A
#
# COMPACT_ATOMS: atom_id res chain seq x y z
N MET A 1 -7.66 -17.36 -1.13
CA MET A 1 -7.28 -16.01 -0.70
C MET A 1 -6.02 -15.60 -1.44
N LYS A 2 -6.06 -14.46 -2.14
CA LYS A 2 -4.95 -13.90 -2.94
C LYS A 2 -4.10 -12.92 -2.12
N TYR A 3 -4.75 -12.13 -1.28
CA TYR A 3 -4.13 -11.13 -0.41
C TYR A 3 -4.21 -11.55 1.06
N SER A 4 -3.85 -10.64 1.99
CA SER A 4 -4.06 -10.88 3.41
C SER A 4 -5.50 -10.59 3.81
N ARG A 5 -6.06 -11.40 4.70
CA ARG A 5 -7.35 -11.09 5.33
C ARG A 5 -7.30 -9.72 6.02
N LEU A 6 -8.38 -8.96 5.89
CA LEU A 6 -8.57 -7.71 6.62
C LEU A 6 -8.53 -7.95 8.14
N THR A 7 -8.01 -6.98 8.89
CA THR A 7 -8.05 -7.04 10.35
C THR A 7 -9.47 -6.86 10.86
N LYS A 8 -9.69 -7.18 12.14
CA LYS A 8 -10.99 -7.01 12.76
C LYS A 8 -11.48 -5.56 12.69
N GLU A 9 -10.58 -4.61 12.93
CA GLU A 9 -10.86 -3.17 12.89
C GLU A 9 -11.27 -2.74 11.46
N GLN A 10 -10.59 -3.25 10.44
CA GLN A 10 -10.93 -2.97 9.04
C GLN A 10 -12.30 -3.54 8.66
N PHE A 11 -12.65 -4.75 9.13
CA PHE A 11 -14.01 -5.27 8.95
C PHE A 11 -15.06 -4.44 9.70
N GLU A 12 -14.73 -3.93 10.89
CA GLU A 12 -15.63 -3.07 11.65
C GLU A 12 -15.92 -1.75 10.92
N GLU A 13 -14.90 -1.14 10.32
CA GLU A 13 -15.02 0.05 9.47
C GLU A 13 -15.81 -0.22 8.17
N LEU A 14 -15.65 -1.42 7.60
CA LEU A 14 -16.28 -1.84 6.35
C LEU A 14 -17.55 -2.68 6.55
N ASN A 15 -18.18 -2.60 7.73
CA ASN A 15 -19.42 -3.33 8.02
C ASN A 15 -20.54 -3.08 6.99
N PRO A 16 -20.79 -1.83 6.54
CA PRO A 16 -21.81 -1.57 5.51
C PRO A 16 -21.52 -2.26 4.17
N GLU A 17 -20.26 -2.20 3.74
CA GLU A 17 -19.76 -2.83 2.51
C GLU A 17 -19.84 -4.35 2.63
N PHE A 18 -19.46 -4.92 3.76
CA PHE A 18 -19.52 -6.36 4.01
C PHE A 18 -20.96 -6.86 4.05
N SER A 19 -21.87 -6.13 4.69
CA SER A 19 -23.30 -6.46 4.67
C SER A 19 -23.88 -6.40 3.26
N THR A 20 -23.44 -5.44 2.44
CA THR A 20 -23.86 -5.34 1.04
C THR A 20 -23.32 -6.51 0.23
N PHE A 21 -22.05 -6.87 0.42
CA PHE A 21 -21.41 -8.02 -0.20
C PHE A 21 -22.17 -9.32 0.09
N LEU A 22 -22.48 -9.61 1.35
CA LEU A 22 -23.28 -10.78 1.73
C LEU A 22 -24.66 -10.76 1.07
N ALA A 23 -25.32 -9.60 1.03
CA ALA A 23 -26.62 -9.45 0.39
C ALA A 23 -26.59 -9.74 -1.13
N THR A 24 -25.51 -9.39 -1.83
CA THR A 24 -25.36 -9.76 -3.26
C THR A 24 -25.32 -11.26 -3.50
N GLN A 25 -24.98 -12.03 -2.47
CA GLN A 25 -24.96 -13.49 -2.48
C GLN A 25 -26.23 -14.09 -1.86
N ALA A 26 -27.27 -13.27 -1.66
CA ALA A 26 -28.52 -13.63 -1.00
C ALA A 26 -28.36 -14.14 0.44
N ILE A 27 -27.29 -13.71 1.13
CA ILE A 27 -27.04 -13.99 2.55
C ILE A 27 -27.52 -12.80 3.36
N ASP A 28 -28.65 -12.96 4.04
CA ASP A 28 -29.11 -11.98 5.03
C ASP A 28 -28.49 -12.22 6.41
N LYS A 29 -28.83 -11.38 7.38
CA LYS A 29 -28.30 -11.49 8.75
C LYS A 29 -28.62 -12.83 9.41
N ALA A 30 -29.83 -13.37 9.20
CA ALA A 30 -30.25 -14.62 9.83
C ALA A 30 -29.48 -15.81 9.24
N GLU A 31 -29.31 -15.83 7.91
CA GLU A 31 -28.50 -16.86 7.25
C GLU A 31 -27.02 -16.71 7.63
N TRP A 32 -26.50 -15.49 7.75
CA TRP A 32 -25.13 -15.26 8.20
C TRP A 32 -24.88 -15.77 9.63
N ASP A 33 -25.81 -15.51 10.55
CA ASP A 33 -25.73 -16.01 11.93
C ASP A 33 -25.76 -17.55 11.97
N LYS A 34 -26.55 -18.17 11.08
CA LYS A 34 -26.58 -19.62 10.91
C LYS A 34 -25.28 -20.17 10.31
N ILE A 35 -24.74 -19.56 9.27
CA ILE A 35 -23.47 -19.94 8.64
C ILE A 35 -22.34 -19.93 9.68
N LYS A 36 -22.24 -18.87 10.49
CA LYS A 36 -21.22 -18.81 11.56
C LYS A 36 -21.35 -19.93 12.59
N ALA A 37 -22.57 -20.36 12.91
CA ALA A 37 -22.82 -21.38 13.92
C ALA A 37 -22.65 -22.81 13.38
N GLU A 38 -23.11 -23.08 12.15
CA GLU A 38 -23.19 -24.42 11.59
C GLU A 38 -22.06 -24.74 10.59
N LYS A 39 -21.49 -23.71 9.95
CA LYS A 39 -20.50 -23.81 8.86
C LYS A 39 -19.39 -22.74 9.00
N PRO A 40 -18.62 -22.75 10.10
CA PRO A 40 -17.59 -21.74 10.35
C PRO A 40 -16.57 -21.66 9.20
N GLU A 41 -16.26 -22.76 8.53
CA GLU A 41 -15.38 -22.78 7.36
C GLU A 41 -15.91 -21.95 6.18
N VAL A 42 -17.23 -21.89 6.00
CA VAL A 42 -17.86 -21.04 4.98
C VAL A 42 -17.81 -19.59 5.41
N ALA A 43 -18.03 -19.30 6.70
CA ALA A 43 -17.89 -17.93 7.22
C ALA A 43 -16.48 -17.38 6.97
N GLU A 44 -15.46 -18.19 7.23
CA GLU A 44 -14.06 -17.85 6.98
C GLU A 44 -13.77 -17.57 5.49
N GLN A 45 -14.38 -18.35 4.59
CA GLN A 45 -14.26 -18.13 3.15
C GLN A 45 -14.91 -16.81 2.72
N GLU A 46 -16.09 -16.46 3.23
CA GLU A 46 -16.74 -15.19 2.91
C GLU A 46 -15.90 -13.99 3.36
N LEU A 47 -15.24 -14.09 4.51
CA LEU A 47 -14.30 -13.08 4.99
C LEU A 47 -13.07 -12.96 4.07
N ASP A 48 -12.52 -14.09 3.62
CA ASP A 48 -11.38 -14.11 2.69
C ASP A 48 -11.73 -13.51 1.32
N VAL A 49 -12.88 -13.90 0.75
CA VAL A 49 -13.34 -13.40 -0.54
C VAL A 49 -13.62 -11.90 -0.48
N PHE A 50 -14.25 -11.42 0.60
CA PHE A 50 -14.45 -9.99 0.80
C PHE A 50 -13.13 -9.24 0.96
N SER A 51 -12.18 -9.81 1.71
CA SER A 51 -10.85 -9.20 1.87
C SER A 51 -10.13 -9.07 0.53
N ASP A 52 -10.16 -10.12 -0.29
CA ASP A 52 -9.59 -10.09 -1.63
C ASP A 52 -10.24 -8.99 -2.49
N LEU A 53 -11.57 -8.88 -2.46
CA LEU A 53 -12.31 -7.86 -3.21
C LEU A 53 -11.91 -6.43 -2.82
N ILE A 54 -11.77 -6.17 -1.52
CA ILE A 54 -11.37 -4.85 -1.01
C ILE A 54 -9.95 -4.54 -1.45
N TRP A 55 -9.02 -5.48 -1.33
CA TRP A 55 -7.65 -5.31 -1.81
C TRP A 55 -7.59 -5.05 -3.30
N GLU A 56 -8.31 -5.78 -4.14
CA GLU A 56 -8.38 -5.51 -5.58
C GLU A 56 -8.85 -4.08 -5.87
N GLY A 57 -9.90 -3.62 -5.17
CA GLY A 57 -10.43 -2.28 -5.30
C GLY A 57 -9.45 -1.18 -4.88
N VAL A 58 -8.64 -1.43 -3.85
CA VAL A 58 -7.62 -0.50 -3.35
C VAL A 58 -6.39 -0.48 -4.28
N LEU A 59 -5.86 -1.66 -4.61
CA LEU A 59 -4.64 -1.81 -5.41
C LEU A 59 -4.83 -1.35 -6.85
N SER A 60 -6.01 -1.55 -7.43
CA SER A 60 -6.33 -1.02 -8.77
C SER A 60 -6.29 0.51 -8.85
N LYS A 61 -6.52 1.21 -7.73
CA LYS A 61 -6.45 2.67 -7.64
C LYS A 61 -5.10 3.19 -7.12
N ALA A 62 -4.23 2.30 -6.64
CA ALA A 62 -2.93 2.66 -6.10
C ALA A 62 -2.06 3.29 -7.19
N THR A 63 -1.85 4.61 -7.10
CA THR A 63 -1.01 5.36 -8.04
C THR A 63 0.38 5.59 -7.46
N TYR A 64 0.47 5.90 -6.17
CA TYR A 64 1.73 6.09 -5.48
C TYR A 64 1.83 5.27 -4.20
N LEU A 65 3.03 4.79 -3.92
CA LEU A 65 3.39 4.20 -2.64
C LEU A 65 4.61 4.89 -2.07
N GLU A 66 4.68 4.96 -0.75
CA GLU A 66 5.84 5.50 -0.02
C GLU A 66 6.24 4.55 1.09
N HIS A 67 7.54 4.43 1.33
CA HIS A 67 8.09 3.70 2.47
C HIS A 67 9.22 4.52 3.08
N PHE A 68 9.02 4.92 4.33
CA PHE A 68 10.00 5.62 5.13
C PHE A 68 10.68 4.64 6.08
N SER A 69 12.00 4.68 6.09
CA SER A 69 12.86 4.04 7.09
C SER A 69 13.82 5.09 7.63
N LYS A 70 14.56 4.77 8.68
CA LYS A 70 15.49 5.70 9.33
C LYS A 70 16.38 6.47 8.32
N ASN A 71 17.03 5.75 7.41
CA ASN A 71 18.03 6.33 6.50
C ASN A 71 17.64 6.22 5.02
N HIS A 72 16.49 5.64 4.69
CA HIS A 72 16.03 5.51 3.31
C HIS A 72 14.57 5.93 3.17
N ILE A 73 14.26 6.57 2.05
CA ILE A 73 12.90 6.82 1.59
C ILE A 73 12.76 6.16 0.22
N PHE A 74 11.76 5.31 0.07
CA PHE A 74 11.38 4.72 -1.20
C PHE A 74 10.07 5.34 -1.65
N LEU A 75 10.07 5.91 -2.84
CA LEU A 75 8.90 6.51 -3.46
C LEU A 75 8.62 5.73 -4.73
N PHE A 76 7.38 5.31 -4.92
CA PHE A 76 6.97 4.51 -6.07
C PHE A 76 5.83 5.19 -6.82
N HIS A 77 5.89 5.15 -8.14
CA HIS A 77 4.79 5.52 -9.03
C HIS A 77 4.39 4.31 -9.86
N CYS A 78 3.17 3.83 -9.64
CA CYS A 78 2.64 2.58 -10.15
C CYS A 78 1.82 2.82 -11.43
N PHE A 79 2.41 2.51 -12.58
CA PHE A 79 1.71 2.50 -13.88
C PHE A 79 1.00 1.17 -14.12
N ASP A 80 0.41 0.98 -15.30
CA ASP A 80 -0.28 -0.27 -15.64
C ASP A 80 0.68 -1.45 -15.83
N THR A 81 1.83 -1.21 -16.47
CA THR A 81 2.78 -2.29 -16.83
C THR A 81 4.05 -2.30 -15.97
N HIS A 82 4.32 -1.23 -15.24
CA HIS A 82 5.57 -1.08 -14.51
C HIS A 82 5.42 -0.16 -13.30
N VAL A 83 6.43 -0.20 -12.44
CA VAL A 83 6.63 0.76 -11.37
C VAL A 83 7.92 1.54 -11.62
N GLN A 84 7.84 2.85 -11.46
CA GLN A 84 9.01 3.72 -11.33
C GLN A 84 9.29 3.94 -9.85
N SER A 85 10.57 4.00 -9.47
CA SER A 85 10.97 4.24 -8.09
C SER A 85 12.01 5.35 -8.00
N ILE A 86 11.94 6.10 -6.90
CA ILE A 86 12.98 7.01 -6.44
C ILE A 86 13.38 6.56 -5.05
N VAL A 87 14.67 6.28 -4.87
CA VAL A 87 15.25 5.90 -3.57
C VAL A 87 16.16 7.02 -3.13
N LEU A 88 15.84 7.59 -1.96
CA LEU A 88 16.68 8.57 -1.28
C LEU A 88 17.36 7.88 -0.12
N LYS A 89 18.66 8.08 0.03
CA LYS A 89 19.43 7.53 1.13
C LYS A 89 20.30 8.61 1.76
N SER A 90 20.20 8.75 3.08
CA SER A 90 21.12 9.60 3.83
C SER A 90 22.49 8.94 3.93
N LEU A 91 23.55 9.70 3.63
CA LEU A 91 24.93 9.34 3.93
C LEU A 91 25.39 9.82 5.31
N VAL A 92 24.52 10.53 6.04
CA VAL A 92 24.72 10.98 7.42
C VAL A 92 24.01 10.01 8.38
N PRO A 93 24.74 9.20 9.17
CA PRO A 93 24.17 8.13 10.00
C PRO A 93 23.19 8.58 11.09
N GLU A 94 23.32 9.83 11.53
CA GLU A 94 22.54 10.44 12.62
C GLU A 94 21.14 10.87 12.17
N VAL A 95 20.92 11.01 10.86
CA VAL A 95 19.63 11.42 10.30
C VAL A 95 18.60 10.31 10.48
N ASP A 96 17.37 10.70 10.80
CA ASP A 96 16.24 9.79 10.95
C ASP A 96 15.00 10.35 10.22
N PHE A 97 14.70 9.83 9.03
CA PHE A 97 13.55 10.23 8.22
C PHE A 97 12.19 9.84 8.82
N LEU A 98 12.16 9.09 9.93
CA LEU A 98 10.92 8.86 10.68
C LEU A 98 10.60 10.03 11.63
N THR A 99 11.51 10.99 11.76
CA THR A 99 11.34 12.18 12.61
C THR A 99 11.08 13.42 11.77
N LYS A 100 10.38 14.41 12.37
CA LYS A 100 10.15 15.71 11.73
C LYS A 100 11.46 16.41 11.38
N ASP A 101 12.44 16.35 12.28
CA ASP A 101 13.75 16.98 12.09
C ASP A 101 14.51 16.33 10.94
N GLY A 102 14.45 15.01 10.79
CA GLY A 102 15.06 14.31 9.66
C GLY A 102 14.39 14.60 8.32
N LEU A 103 13.05 14.74 8.28
CA LEU A 103 12.35 15.17 7.06
C LEU A 103 12.65 16.63 6.69
N GLN A 104 12.77 17.51 7.68
CA GLN A 104 13.22 18.89 7.45
C GLN A 104 14.66 18.92 6.92
N TRP A 105 15.54 18.15 7.56
CA TRP A 105 16.93 18.02 7.12
C TRP A 105 17.04 17.51 5.68
N LEU A 106 16.19 16.56 5.28
CA LEU A 106 16.12 16.10 3.90
C LEU A 106 15.81 17.25 2.94
N SER A 107 14.80 18.06 3.25
CA SER A 107 14.43 19.21 2.41
C SER A 107 15.60 20.18 2.22
N ASP A 108 16.39 20.41 3.28
CA ASP A 108 17.52 21.35 3.25
C ASP A 108 18.75 20.77 2.53
N ASN A 109 18.90 19.44 2.51
CA ASN A 109 20.11 18.75 2.03
C ASN A 109 19.88 17.91 0.75
N MET A 110 18.67 17.91 0.20
CA MET A 110 18.25 17.05 -0.93
C MET A 110 19.17 17.11 -2.14
N PHE A 111 19.77 18.28 -2.41
CA PHE A 111 20.64 18.55 -3.57
C PHE A 111 22.13 18.62 -3.22
N THR A 112 22.52 18.00 -2.11
CA THR A 112 23.91 17.95 -1.65
C THR A 112 24.45 16.53 -1.75
N ASP A 113 25.78 16.40 -1.68
CA ASP A 113 26.47 15.10 -1.69
C ASP A 113 26.16 14.23 -0.45
N THR A 114 25.36 14.73 0.50
CA THR A 114 24.94 13.98 1.69
C THR A 114 23.72 13.08 1.45
N ILE A 115 23.05 13.23 0.30
CA ILE A 115 21.93 12.39 -0.13
C ILE A 115 22.34 11.62 -1.39
N GLU A 116 22.25 10.29 -1.33
CA GLU A 116 22.34 9.44 -2.50
C GLU A 116 20.93 9.24 -3.08
N MET A 117 20.73 9.64 -4.33
CA MET A 117 19.46 9.47 -5.05
C MET A 117 19.61 8.45 -6.17
N LYS A 118 18.68 7.49 -6.25
CA LYS A 118 18.60 6.50 -7.33
C LYS A 118 17.21 6.47 -7.93
N VAL A 119 17.13 6.49 -9.25
CA VAL A 119 15.88 6.27 -9.99
C VAL A 119 15.91 4.87 -10.59
N GLY A 120 14.80 4.15 -10.45
CA GLY A 120 14.62 2.80 -10.98
C GLY A 120 13.34 2.68 -11.79
N LYS A 121 13.32 1.69 -12.68
CA LYS A 121 12.12 1.24 -13.37
C LYS A 121 12.11 -0.29 -13.34
N LYS A 122 10.99 -0.88 -12.93
CA LYS A 122 10.77 -2.32 -12.93
C LYS A 122 9.45 -2.62 -13.63
N GLU A 123 9.49 -3.36 -14.72
CA GLU A 123 8.27 -3.92 -15.35
C GLU A 123 7.67 -4.98 -14.42
N PHE A 124 6.35 -5.05 -14.35
CA PHE A 124 5.69 -6.12 -13.61
C PHE A 124 5.91 -7.45 -14.34
N THR A 125 6.46 -8.42 -13.63
CA THR A 125 6.61 -9.80 -14.11
C THR A 125 5.34 -10.61 -13.93
N ASP A 126 4.57 -10.22 -12.91
CA ASP A 126 3.32 -10.85 -12.50
C ASP A 126 2.18 -9.83 -12.66
N GLU A 127 1.02 -10.16 -12.09
CA GLU A 127 -0.09 -9.24 -12.05
C GLU A 127 0.27 -7.98 -11.25
N ARG A 128 -0.03 -6.80 -11.82
CA ARG A 128 0.23 -5.48 -11.23
C ARG A 128 -0.14 -5.40 -9.75
N ASN A 129 -1.37 -5.80 -9.39
CA ASN A 129 -1.86 -5.67 -8.03
C ASN A 129 -1.09 -6.56 -7.06
N THR A 130 -0.66 -7.75 -7.47
CA THR A 130 0.21 -8.62 -6.67
C THR A 130 1.55 -7.95 -6.42
N SER A 131 2.20 -7.37 -7.44
CA SER A 131 3.46 -6.66 -7.26
C SER A 131 3.35 -5.43 -6.36
N ILE A 132 2.25 -4.67 -6.44
CA ILE A 132 1.99 -3.52 -5.55
C ILE A 132 1.76 -4.00 -4.13
N PHE A 133 1.01 -5.09 -3.95
CA PHE A 133 0.75 -5.67 -2.64
C PHE A 133 2.04 -6.15 -1.96
N GLU A 134 2.97 -6.75 -2.70
CA GLU A 134 4.30 -7.12 -2.17
C GLU A 134 5.07 -5.91 -1.62
N LEU A 135 4.99 -4.74 -2.30
CA LEU A 135 5.60 -3.50 -1.80
C LEU A 135 4.94 -3.04 -0.49
N ILE A 136 3.62 -3.19 -0.37
CA ILE A 136 2.89 -2.87 0.86
C ILE A 136 3.30 -3.83 2.00
N GLN A 137 3.43 -5.12 1.72
CA GLN A 137 3.93 -6.10 2.69
C GLN A 137 5.36 -5.79 3.17
N GLN A 138 6.16 -5.12 2.34
CA GLN A 138 7.50 -4.64 2.70
C GLN A 138 7.51 -3.32 3.49
N GLY A 139 6.34 -2.77 3.85
CA GLY A 139 6.22 -1.56 4.66
C GLY A 139 5.85 -0.31 3.87
N SER A 140 5.56 -0.43 2.58
CA SER A 140 5.05 0.71 1.80
C SER A 140 3.58 0.97 2.12
N PHE A 141 3.17 2.22 2.08
CA PHE A 141 1.78 2.63 2.24
C PHE A 141 1.33 3.50 1.07
N LEU A 142 0.01 3.54 0.85
CA LEU A 142 -0.61 4.36 -0.19
C LEU A 142 -0.44 5.84 0.12
N SER A 143 -0.10 6.61 -0.90
CA SER A 143 0.12 8.05 -0.78
C SER A 143 -0.51 8.78 -1.96
N ASP A 144 -0.74 10.08 -1.77
CA ASP A 144 -1.14 11.01 -2.84
C ASP A 144 0.05 11.36 -3.76
N GLY A 145 1.27 10.93 -3.40
CA GLY A 145 2.46 11.01 -4.27
C GLY A 145 3.10 12.39 -4.35
N LEU A 146 2.76 13.31 -3.45
CA LEU A 146 3.26 14.69 -3.47
C LEU A 146 4.79 14.75 -3.46
N LEU A 147 5.45 13.95 -2.61
CA LEU A 147 6.91 13.93 -2.52
C LEU A 147 7.55 13.34 -3.79
N TYR A 148 6.98 12.26 -4.33
CA TYR A 148 7.42 11.70 -5.61
C TYR A 148 7.36 12.75 -6.72
N GLN A 149 6.22 13.44 -6.86
CA GLN A 149 6.00 14.44 -7.91
C GLN A 149 6.94 15.63 -7.79
N GLN A 150 7.16 16.12 -6.57
CA GLN A 150 8.10 17.21 -6.29
C GLN A 150 9.51 16.83 -6.75
N ILE A 151 10.01 15.67 -6.31
CA ILE A 151 11.36 15.23 -6.65
C ILE A 151 11.48 14.94 -8.15
N ASN A 152 10.50 14.26 -8.73
CA ASN A 152 10.49 13.94 -10.16
C ASN A 152 10.50 15.21 -11.04
N THR A 153 9.82 16.28 -10.62
CA THR A 153 9.86 17.58 -11.32
C THR A 153 11.27 18.14 -11.32
N ILE A 154 12.00 18.01 -10.22
CA ILE A 154 13.35 18.56 -10.07
C ILE A 154 14.37 17.75 -10.87
N ILE A 155 14.24 16.42 -10.91
CA ILE A 155 15.10 15.55 -11.73
C ILE A 155 14.84 15.77 -13.23
N ALA A 156 13.60 16.02 -13.63
CA ALA A 156 13.22 16.22 -15.04
C ALA A 156 13.52 17.63 -15.60
N SER A 157 13.96 18.56 -14.75
CA SER A 157 14.32 19.95 -15.11
C SER A 157 15.76 20.05 -15.60
#